data_AF-A0A060C501-F1
#
_entry.id   AF-A0A060C501-F1
#
_cell.length_a   1.000
_cell.length_b   1.000
_cell.length_c   1.000
_cell.angle_alpha   90.00
_cell.angle_beta   90.00
_cell.angle_gamma   90.00
#
_symmetry.space_group_name_H-M   'P 1'
#
loop_
_entity.id
_entity.type
_entity.pdbx_description
1 polymer ?
#
loop_
_entity_poly.entity_id
_entity_poly.type
_entity_poly.pdbx_seq_one_letter_code
_entity_poly.pdbx_strand_id
1 'polypeptide(L)'
;MHEAGAFALPEGVDVLTLPTYGKDGTGAYRARSLGLELKELAALRAALIHAAVAAFDPDLLIVDNVPRGAQAELDPTLALLRARGHARIVLGLRDVLDSAETVRRQWLQTRNFRALQRWFDEVWI
;
A
#
# COMPACT_ATOMS: atom_id res chain seq x y z
N MET A 1 -10.74 -3.59 -16.59
CA MET A 1 -11.82 -4.35 -15.93
C MET A 1 -11.83 -3.91 -14.47
N HIS A 2 -12.92 -3.32 -13.98
CA HIS A 2 -13.07 -2.89 -12.59
C HIS A 2 -13.57 -4.09 -11.79
N GLU A 3 -12.66 -5.00 -11.40
CA GLU A 3 -13.06 -6.32 -10.87
C GLU A 3 -13.71 -6.24 -9.48
N ALA A 4 -13.34 -5.27 -8.63
CA ALA A 4 -13.90 -5.20 -7.27
C ALA A 4 -15.34 -4.67 -7.22
N GLY A 5 -15.72 -3.76 -8.12
CA GLY A 5 -17.09 -3.20 -8.17
C GLY A 5 -18.13 -4.14 -8.79
N ALA A 6 -17.71 -5.33 -9.25
CA ALA A 6 -18.58 -6.30 -9.90
C ALA A 6 -19.20 -7.33 -8.93
N PHE A 7 -18.78 -7.33 -7.66
CA PHE A 7 -19.25 -8.27 -6.64
C PHE A 7 -20.15 -7.56 -5.62
N ALA A 8 -21.19 -8.26 -5.16
CA ALA A 8 -21.98 -7.79 -4.03
C ALA A 8 -21.12 -7.80 -2.77
N LEU A 9 -20.89 -6.63 -2.19
CA LEU A 9 -20.18 -6.50 -0.93
C LEU A 9 -21.15 -6.81 0.23
N PRO A 10 -20.69 -7.52 1.28
CA PRO A 10 -21.45 -7.66 2.52
C PRO A 10 -21.75 -6.30 3.16
N GLU A 11 -22.74 -6.27 4.04
CA GLU A 11 -23.03 -5.07 4.84
C GLU A 11 -21.81 -4.65 5.66
N GLY A 12 -21.53 -3.34 5.69
CA GLY A 12 -20.38 -2.77 6.39
C GLY A 12 -19.05 -2.87 5.65
N VAL A 13 -19.04 -3.34 4.39
CA VAL A 13 -17.84 -3.44 3.56
C VAL A 13 -17.94 -2.48 2.38
N ASP A 14 -16.86 -1.74 2.14
CA ASP A 14 -16.71 -0.86 0.97
C ASP A 14 -15.33 -1.04 0.34
N VAL A 15 -15.19 -0.65 -0.93
CA VAL A 15 -13.95 -0.78 -1.69
C VAL A 15 -13.63 0.51 -2.43
N LEU A 16 -12.48 1.09 -2.10
CA LEU A 16 -11.90 2.19 -2.86
C LEU A 16 -10.95 1.66 -3.93
N THR A 17 -11.35 1.77 -5.21
CA THR A 17 -10.47 1.46 -6.34
C THR A 17 -9.55 2.64 -6.64
N LEU A 18 -8.24 2.40 -6.65
CA LEU A 18 -7.23 3.42 -6.94
C LEU A 18 -6.77 3.35 -8.42
N PRO A 19 -6.38 4.49 -9.03
CA PRO A 19 -5.77 4.49 -10.36
C PRO A 19 -4.57 3.54 -10.43
N THR A 20 -4.53 2.67 -11.43
CA THR A 20 -3.63 1.51 -11.44
C THR A 20 -2.26 1.82 -12.05
N TYR A 21 -1.21 1.26 -11.46
CA TYR A 21 0.09 1.16 -12.11
C TYR A 21 0.05 0.13 -13.26
N GLY A 22 0.75 0.44 -14.34
CA GLY A 22 1.14 -0.49 -15.39
C GLY A 22 2.62 -0.81 -15.28
N LYS A 23 3.02 -1.93 -15.89
CA LYS A 23 4.41 -2.16 -16.26
C LYS A 23 4.54 -1.97 -17.76
N ASP A 24 5.59 -1.33 -18.22
CA ASP A 24 5.94 -1.34 -19.64
C ASP A 24 6.69 -2.64 -20.01
N GLY A 25 7.02 -2.80 -21.29
CA GLY A 25 7.73 -3.99 -21.79
C GLY A 25 9.13 -4.19 -21.20
N THR A 26 9.68 -3.19 -20.50
CA THR A 26 10.98 -3.25 -19.83
C THR A 26 10.85 -3.57 -18.33
N GLY A 27 9.62 -3.64 -17.81
CA GLY A 27 9.33 -3.86 -16.40
C GLY A 27 9.30 -2.59 -15.55
N ALA A 28 9.50 -1.41 -16.14
CA ALA A 28 9.38 -0.14 -15.44
C ALA A 28 7.91 0.23 -15.19
N TYR A 29 7.66 0.90 -14.06
CA TYR A 29 6.32 1.34 -13.70
C TYR A 29 5.91 2.56 -14.56
N ARG A 30 4.69 2.51 -15.10
CA ARG A 30 4.03 3.62 -15.80
C ARG A 30 2.60 3.79 -15.31
N ALA A 31 1.98 4.95 -15.53
CA ALA A 31 0.54 5.05 -15.34
C ALA A 31 -0.18 4.19 -16.39
N ARG A 32 -1.16 3.38 -15.96
CA ARG A 32 -1.99 2.59 -16.89
C ARG A 32 -3.10 3.43 -17.52
N SER A 33 -3.54 4.47 -16.83
CA SER A 33 -4.64 5.35 -17.20
C SER A 33 -4.28 6.80 -16.82
N LEU A 34 -5.10 7.77 -17.27
CA LEU A 34 -4.98 9.21 -16.97
C LEU A 34 -3.82 9.97 -17.63
N GLY A 35 -2.89 9.29 -18.32
CA GLY A 35 -1.78 9.96 -19.02
C GLY A 35 -0.80 10.67 -18.08
N LEU A 36 -0.79 10.30 -16.80
CA LEU A 36 0.08 10.89 -15.78
C LEU A 36 1.48 10.28 -15.79
N GLU A 37 2.47 11.07 -15.40
CA GLU A 37 3.79 10.56 -15.05
C GLU A 37 3.72 9.70 -13.78
N LEU A 38 4.68 8.78 -13.60
CA LEU A 38 4.68 7.84 -12.48
C LEU A 38 4.61 8.55 -11.11
N LYS A 39 5.35 9.65 -10.96
CA LYS A 39 5.38 10.43 -9.72
C LYS A 39 4.05 11.10 -9.42
N GLU A 40 3.37 11.60 -10.45
CA GLU A 40 2.05 12.26 -10.32
C GLU A 40 0.99 11.23 -9.93
N LEU A 41 1.03 10.05 -10.54
CA LEU A 41 0.17 8.93 -10.17
C LEU A 41 0.40 8.49 -8.72
N ALA A 42 1.67 8.37 -8.29
CA ALA A 42 2.00 8.02 -6.91
C ALA A 42 1.49 9.08 -5.91
N ALA A 43 1.62 10.37 -6.24
CA ALA A 43 1.10 11.46 -5.42
C ALA A 43 -0.44 11.42 -5.33
N LEU A 44 -1.13 11.20 -6.45
CA LEU A 44 -2.59 11.07 -6.48
C LEU A 44 -3.05 9.89 -5.62
N ARG A 45 -2.42 8.72 -5.76
CA ARG A 45 -2.75 7.54 -4.96
C ARG A 45 -2.50 7.78 -3.48
N ALA A 46 -1.38 8.39 -3.12
CA ALA A 46 -1.07 8.75 -1.73
C ALA A 46 -2.15 9.67 -1.13
N ALA A 47 -2.60 10.69 -1.87
CA ALA A 47 -3.65 11.60 -1.45
C ALA A 47 -5.00 10.89 -1.23
N LEU A 48 -5.38 10.00 -2.16
CA LEU A 48 -6.62 9.22 -2.07
C LEU A 48 -6.62 8.28 -0.86
N ILE A 49 -5.54 7.52 -0.65
CA ILE A 49 -5.39 6.61 0.49
C ILE A 49 -5.43 7.41 1.79
N HIS A 50 -4.66 8.50 1.88
CA HIS A 50 -4.62 9.34 3.06
C HIS A 50 -6.00 9.90 3.41
N ALA A 51 -6.74 10.43 2.42
CA ALA A 51 -8.07 10.97 2.64
C ALA A 51 -9.05 9.90 3.15
N ALA A 52 -9.04 8.71 2.53
CA ALA A 52 -9.91 7.60 2.92
C ALA A 52 -9.63 7.15 4.37
N VAL A 53 -8.35 6.91 4.71
CA VAL A 53 -7.97 6.47 6.06
C VAL A 53 -8.20 7.57 7.09
N ALA A 54 -7.95 8.84 6.75
CA ALA A 54 -8.18 9.96 7.66
C ALA A 54 -9.66 10.09 8.04
N ALA A 55 -10.57 9.86 7.08
CA ALA A 55 -12.02 9.93 7.28
C ALA A 55 -12.59 8.67 7.96
N PHE A 56 -12.07 7.49 7.61
CA PHE A 56 -12.53 6.22 8.19
C PHE A 56 -12.05 5.99 9.62
N ASP A 57 -10.85 6.49 9.96
CA ASP A 57 -10.22 6.36 11.28
C ASP A 57 -10.18 4.92 11.82
N PRO A 58 -9.44 4.01 11.15
CA PRO A 58 -9.47 2.59 11.48
C PRO A 58 -8.77 2.26 12.79
N ASP A 59 -9.35 1.35 13.57
CA ASP A 59 -8.66 0.69 14.69
C ASP A 59 -7.55 -0.28 14.22
N LEU A 60 -7.66 -0.80 12.99
CA LEU A 60 -6.72 -1.75 12.39
C LEU A 60 -6.46 -1.42 10.92
N LEU A 61 -5.20 -1.22 10.56
CA LEU A 61 -4.73 -1.17 9.18
C LEU A 61 -3.91 -2.42 8.87
N ILE A 62 -4.33 -3.17 7.85
CA ILE A 62 -3.54 -4.27 7.27
C ILE A 62 -2.96 -3.80 5.93
N VAL A 63 -1.64 -3.73 5.86
CA VAL A 63 -0.91 -3.48 4.61
C VAL A 63 -0.46 -4.82 4.06
N ASP A 64 -0.94 -5.20 2.88
CA ASP A 64 -0.50 -6.43 2.23
C ASP A 64 0.78 -6.21 1.42
N ASN A 65 1.73 -7.16 1.56
CA ASN A 65 2.92 -7.37 0.74
C ASN A 65 4.03 -6.29 0.84
N VAL A 66 3.74 -5.00 0.60
CA VAL A 66 4.76 -3.94 0.55
C VAL A 66 4.51 -2.89 1.64
N PRO A 67 5.39 -2.78 2.66
CA PRO A 67 5.14 -1.95 3.85
C PRO A 67 4.83 -0.47 3.58
N ARG A 68 5.43 0.12 2.55
CA ARG A 68 5.24 1.54 2.20
C ARG A 68 4.30 1.73 1.00
N GLY A 69 3.71 0.67 0.48
CA GLY A 69 3.03 0.67 -0.81
C GLY A 69 4.00 0.72 -2.00
N ALA A 70 3.47 0.59 -3.21
CA ALA A 70 4.28 0.34 -4.42
C ALA A 70 5.29 1.45 -4.74
N GLN A 71 4.99 2.71 -4.40
CA GLN A 71 5.83 3.89 -4.63
C GLN A 71 5.93 4.77 -3.37
N ALA A 72 6.02 4.15 -2.19
CA ALA A 72 6.02 4.85 -0.89
C ALA A 72 4.75 5.67 -0.61
N GLU A 73 3.65 5.37 -1.29
CA GLU A 73 2.37 6.08 -1.22
C GLU A 73 1.66 5.97 0.14
N LEU A 74 2.08 5.03 1.00
CA LEU A 74 1.53 4.88 2.35
C LEU A 74 2.23 5.75 3.40
N ASP A 75 3.40 6.31 3.11
CA ASP A 75 4.17 7.11 4.07
C ASP A 75 3.35 8.20 4.80
N PRO A 76 2.56 9.06 4.10
CA PRO A 76 1.76 10.08 4.79
C PRO A 76 0.67 9.45 5.66
N THR A 77 0.04 8.38 5.20
CA THR A 77 -1.02 7.66 5.93
C THR A 77 -0.49 6.99 7.20
N LEU A 78 0.67 6.32 7.11
CA LEU A 78 1.32 5.71 8.25
C LEU A 78 1.75 6.75 9.29
N ALA A 79 2.24 7.90 8.83
CA ALA A 79 2.57 9.01 9.72
C ALA A 79 1.34 9.58 10.44
N LEU A 80 0.21 9.73 9.73
CA LEU A 80 -1.06 10.16 10.31
C LEU A 80 -1.52 9.22 11.42
N LEU A 81 -1.61 7.91 11.13
CA LEU A 81 -2.09 6.92 12.10
C LEU A 81 -1.20 6.87 13.34
N ARG A 82 0.12 7.03 13.16
CA ARG A 82 1.07 7.05 14.28
C ARG A 82 0.99 8.32 15.10
N ALA A 83 0.65 9.45 14.48
CA ALA A 83 0.33 10.68 15.21
C ALA A 83 -0.97 10.55 16.01
N ARG A 84 -1.97 9.81 15.51
CA ARG A 84 -3.24 9.53 16.23
C ARG A 84 -3.07 8.53 17.37
N GLY A 85 -2.21 7.53 17.19
CA GLY A 85 -1.73 6.65 18.27
C GLY A 85 -2.68 5.53 18.74
N HIS A 86 -3.86 5.35 18.14
CA HIS A 86 -4.80 4.29 18.52
C HIS A 86 -4.82 3.10 17.53
N ALA A 87 -4.61 3.36 16.24
CA ALA A 87 -4.67 2.33 15.21
C ALA A 87 -3.51 1.33 15.31
N ARG A 88 -3.82 0.03 15.28
CA ARG A 88 -2.83 -1.04 15.10
C ARG A 88 -2.50 -1.18 13.62
N ILE A 89 -1.22 -1.27 13.29
CA ILE A 89 -0.72 -1.35 11.91
C ILE A 89 0.01 -2.66 11.70
N VAL A 90 -0.50 -3.48 10.80
CA VAL A 90 -0.04 -4.85 10.55
C VAL A 90 0.43 -5.00 9.11
N LEU A 91 1.55 -5.69 8.92
CA LEU A 91 2.00 -6.12 7.59
C LEU A 91 1.53 -7.54 7.35
N GLY A 92 0.67 -7.74 6.35
CA GLY A 92 0.37 -9.06 5.80
C GLY A 92 1.45 -9.46 4.80
N LEU A 93 2.01 -10.66 4.97
CA LEU A 93 2.96 -11.27 4.04
C LEU A 93 2.42 -12.60 3.55
N ARG A 94 2.84 -13.02 2.36
CA ARG A 94 2.55 -14.36 1.85
C ARG A 94 3.64 -15.33 2.30
N ASP A 95 3.26 -16.58 2.57
CA ASP A 95 4.17 -17.65 3.03
C ASP A 95 5.36 -17.86 2.08
N VAL A 96 5.16 -17.73 0.76
CA VAL A 96 6.22 -17.77 -0.25
C VAL A 96 6.18 -16.50 -1.11
N LEU A 97 7.18 -15.64 -0.94
CA LEU A 97 7.34 -14.40 -1.72
C LEU A 97 8.26 -14.59 -2.93
N ASP A 98 9.52 -14.96 -2.68
CA ASP A 98 10.58 -15.28 -3.66
C ASP A 98 11.72 -15.96 -2.86
N SER A 99 12.80 -16.33 -3.53
CA SER A 99 14.08 -16.66 -2.93
C SER A 99 14.51 -15.63 -1.87
N ALA A 100 15.04 -16.12 -0.74
CA ALA A 100 15.44 -15.27 0.40
C ALA A 100 16.42 -14.15 0.00
N GLU A 101 17.33 -14.42 -0.94
CA GLU A 101 18.29 -13.43 -1.44
C GLU A 101 17.59 -12.29 -2.19
N THR A 102 16.60 -12.61 -3.04
CA THR A 102 15.85 -11.62 -3.83
C THR A 102 15.00 -10.73 -2.94
N VAL A 103 14.27 -11.31 -1.99
CA VAL A 103 13.46 -10.54 -1.02
C VAL A 103 14.35 -9.61 -0.20
N ARG A 104 15.47 -10.13 0.34
CA ARG A 104 16.40 -9.34 1.16
C ARG A 104 16.98 -8.16 0.40
N ARG A 105 17.44 -8.39 -0.84
CA ARG A 105 17.99 -7.35 -1.72
C ARG A 105 16.95 -6.26 -2.01
N GLN A 106 15.73 -6.64 -2.35
CA GLN A 106 14.65 -5.69 -2.64
C GLN A 106 14.32 -4.84 -1.40
N TRP A 107 14.18 -5.47 -0.24
CA TRP A 107 13.80 -4.79 1.00
C TRP A 107 14.89 -3.84 1.53
N LEU A 108 16.16 -4.18 1.31
CA LEU A 108 17.29 -3.29 1.59
C LEU A 108 17.24 -2.06 0.68
N GLN A 109 16.98 -2.23 -0.62
CA GLN A 109 16.91 -1.13 -1.58
C GLN A 109 15.75 -0.17 -1.29
N THR A 110 14.60 -0.68 -0.84
CA THR A 110 13.40 0.15 -0.59
C THR A 110 13.28 0.66 0.86
N ARG A 111 14.27 0.37 1.71
CA ARG A 111 14.32 0.70 3.15
C ARG A 111 13.13 0.14 3.95
N ASN A 112 12.60 -1.02 3.54
CA ASN A 112 11.43 -1.63 4.18
C ASN A 112 11.67 -2.01 5.64
N PHE A 113 12.89 -2.44 6.00
CA PHE A 113 13.24 -2.76 7.39
C PHE A 113 13.06 -1.57 8.35
N ARG A 114 13.44 -0.35 7.92
CA ARG A 114 13.23 0.85 8.72
C ARG A 114 11.76 1.23 8.83
N ALA A 115 10.99 1.02 7.77
CA ALA A 115 9.55 1.26 7.78
C ALA A 115 8.84 0.32 8.74
N LEU A 116 9.21 -0.98 8.75
CA LEU A 116 8.69 -1.95 9.71
C LEU A 116 8.91 -1.51 11.15
N GLN A 117 10.16 -1.21 11.51
CA GLN A 117 10.51 -0.78 12.88
C GLN A 117 9.81 0.52 13.29
N ARG A 118 9.56 1.41 12.33
CA ARG A 118 8.97 2.73 12.62
C ARG A 118 7.45 2.69 12.69
N TRP A 119 6.82 1.86 11.87
CA TRP A 119 5.40 2.00 11.55
C TRP A 119 4.54 0.78 11.79
N PHE A 120 5.10 -0.40 12.02
CA PHE A 120 4.32 -1.65 12.12
C PHE A 120 4.42 -2.23 13.52
N ASP A 121 3.28 -2.67 14.04
CA ASP A 121 3.20 -3.34 15.35
C ASP A 121 3.43 -4.85 15.17
N GLU A 122 2.92 -5.44 14.09
CA GLU A 122 2.98 -6.88 13.84
C GLU A 122 3.13 -7.25 12.36
N VAL A 123 3.53 -8.50 12.14
CA VAL A 123 3.59 -9.15 10.83
C VAL A 123 2.75 -10.42 10.88
N TRP A 124 1.79 -10.54 9.97
CA TRP A 124 0.92 -11.71 9.82
C TRP A 124 1.27 -12.45 8.51
N ILE A 125 1.17 -13.77 8.53
CA ILE A 125 1.44 -14.69 7.41
C ILE A 125 0.15 -15.44 7.07
#